data_AF-A0A953PJH3-F1
#
_entry.id   AF-A0A953PJH3-F1
#
_cell.length_a   1.000
_cell.length_b   1.000
_cell.length_c   1.000
_cell.angle_alpha   90.00
_cell.angle_beta   90.00
_cell.angle_gamma   90.00
#
_symmetry.space_group_name_H-M   'P 1'
#
loop_
_entity.id
_entity.type
_entity.pdbx_description
1 polymer ?
#
loop_
_entity_poly.entity_id
_entity_poly.type
_entity_poly.pdbx_seq_one_letter_code
_entity_poly.pdbx_strand_id
1 'polypeptide(L)'
;MCLQILVALAAAGCGPRSAPSRARIRIAAAADLDVALGALIERFRASHDVDVTVSYGSSGTFYAQLLNQAPFDMFFSADLEYPRQLAARGLTIAQGEFSYAVGRLVVWAPASSPLDVAHRGLQALADPAVAHVAIANPEHAPYGRAAVAALRTAGLYDQLQPKLVYGDNVAQALQFAGSGAADAGIVALSLALTPSLKNRARWMEIPIDMYPRMVQGGTILKWAADAEAARSLRAFVLSADGRAILKQYGFFLPDS
;
A
#
# COMPACT_ATOMS: atom_id res chain seq x y z
N MET A 1 -81.38 -11.62 25.19
CA MET A 1 -80.46 -12.77 24.96
C MET A 1 -79.55 -12.38 23.79
N CYS A 2 -78.26 -12.24 24.07
CA CYS A 2 -77.10 -12.09 23.18
C CYS A 2 -77.17 -11.17 21.94
N LEU A 3 -76.54 -9.99 22.05
CA LEU A 3 -76.03 -9.24 20.90
C LEU A 3 -74.60 -8.77 21.22
N GLN A 4 -73.58 -9.44 20.69
CA GLN A 4 -72.23 -8.90 20.51
C GLN A 4 -71.60 -9.53 19.26
N ILE A 5 -71.46 -8.72 18.21
CA ILE A 5 -70.67 -9.04 17.01
C ILE A 5 -69.26 -8.52 17.28
N LEU A 6 -68.28 -9.42 17.36
CA LEU A 6 -66.87 -9.10 17.49
C LEU A 6 -66.31 -8.74 16.09
N VAL A 7 -65.89 -7.49 15.91
CA VAL A 7 -65.11 -7.07 14.74
C VAL A 7 -63.63 -7.30 15.06
N ALA A 8 -63.00 -8.25 14.37
CA ALA A 8 -61.56 -8.49 14.47
C ALA A 8 -60.80 -7.47 13.63
N LEU A 9 -60.09 -6.56 14.30
CA LEU A 9 -59.18 -5.59 13.67
C LEU A 9 -57.85 -6.30 13.36
N ALA A 10 -57.56 -6.52 12.07
CA ALA A 10 -56.28 -7.03 11.63
C ALA A 10 -55.21 -5.93 11.77
N ALA A 11 -54.39 -6.01 12.81
CA ALA A 11 -53.22 -5.16 12.97
C ALA A 11 -52.13 -5.61 11.97
N ALA A 12 -51.92 -4.84 10.91
CA ALA A 12 -50.77 -4.98 10.03
C ALA A 12 -49.50 -4.63 10.84
N GLY A 13 -48.79 -5.66 11.31
CA GLY A 13 -47.54 -5.50 12.04
C GLY A 13 -46.43 -4.98 11.13
N CYS A 14 -46.07 -3.71 11.30
CA CYS A 14 -44.80 -3.17 10.83
C CYS A 14 -43.67 -3.76 11.70
N GLY A 15 -43.11 -4.90 11.29
CA GLY A 15 -41.86 -5.40 11.86
C GLY A 15 -40.70 -4.43 11.58
N PRO A 16 -39.68 -4.36 12.45
CA PRO A 16 -38.51 -3.53 12.21
C PRO A 16 -37.82 -4.00 10.92
N ARG A 17 -37.81 -3.12 9.92
CA ARG A 17 -37.08 -3.31 8.67
C ARG A 17 -35.60 -3.27 9.04
N SER A 18 -34.93 -4.42 9.06
CA SER A 18 -33.47 -4.50 9.17
C SER A 18 -32.90 -3.61 8.07
N ALA A 19 -32.23 -2.52 8.48
CA ALA A 19 -31.46 -1.71 7.53
C ALA A 19 -30.47 -2.64 6.82
N PRO A 20 -30.33 -2.56 5.48
CA PRO A 20 -29.35 -3.38 4.78
C PRO A 20 -27.98 -3.18 5.44
N SER A 21 -27.30 -4.29 5.76
CA SER A 21 -25.96 -4.22 6.32
C SER A 21 -25.05 -3.53 5.30
N ARG A 22 -24.47 -2.40 5.68
CA ARG A 22 -23.52 -1.66 4.84
C ARG A 22 -22.42 -2.61 4.35
N ALA A 23 -22.19 -2.64 3.03
CA ALA A 23 -21.15 -3.46 2.41
C ALA A 23 -19.79 -3.15 3.06
N ARG A 24 -18.95 -4.18 3.27
CA ARG A 24 -17.63 -4.04 3.89
C ARG A 24 -16.54 -4.63 3.02
N ILE A 25 -15.43 -3.91 2.88
CA ILE A 25 -14.21 -4.36 2.21
C ILE A 25 -13.04 -4.28 3.19
N ARG A 26 -12.35 -5.39 3.41
CA ARG A 26 -11.09 -5.47 4.18
C ARG A 26 -9.94 -5.60 3.19
N ILE A 27 -8.95 -4.73 3.32
CA ILE A 27 -7.85 -4.64 2.38
C ILE A 27 -6.54 -4.94 3.10
N ALA A 28 -5.77 -5.89 2.55
CA ALA A 28 -4.34 -6.02 2.83
C ALA A 28 -3.58 -5.16 1.82
N ALA A 29 -2.83 -4.15 2.27
CA ALA A 29 -2.16 -3.21 1.37
C ALA A 29 -0.68 -3.06 1.71
N ALA A 30 0.16 -2.99 0.69
CA ALA A 30 1.55 -2.61 0.84
C ALA A 30 1.66 -1.24 1.52
N ALA A 31 2.59 -1.11 2.47
CA ALA A 31 2.71 0.08 3.30
C ALA A 31 3.09 1.35 2.53
N ASP A 32 3.64 1.24 1.31
CA ASP A 32 3.94 2.39 0.46
C ASP A 32 2.67 3.10 -0.05
N LEU A 33 1.55 2.39 -0.08
CA LEU A 33 0.28 2.89 -0.59
C LEU A 33 -0.54 3.60 0.50
N ASP A 34 -0.13 3.62 1.77
CA ASP A 34 -0.96 4.03 2.91
C ASP A 34 -1.70 5.36 2.69
N VAL A 35 -0.96 6.44 2.47
CA VAL A 35 -1.57 7.77 2.32
C VAL A 35 -2.36 7.90 1.02
N ALA A 36 -1.91 7.27 -0.06
CA ALA A 36 -2.60 7.31 -1.35
C ALA A 36 -3.91 6.50 -1.31
N LEU A 37 -3.92 5.31 -0.71
CA LEU A 37 -5.09 4.46 -0.57
C LEU A 37 -6.11 5.10 0.38
N GLY A 38 -5.66 5.77 1.45
CA GLY A 38 -6.52 6.58 2.30
C GLY A 38 -7.29 7.62 1.50
N ALA A 39 -6.61 8.42 0.68
CA ALA A 39 -7.23 9.42 -0.18
C ALA A 39 -8.15 8.81 -1.25
N LEU A 40 -7.76 7.67 -1.84
CA LEU A 40 -8.61 6.92 -2.78
C LEU A 40 -9.91 6.45 -2.11
N ILE A 41 -9.82 5.89 -0.91
CA ILE A 41 -10.98 5.39 -0.15
C ILE A 41 -11.90 6.55 0.25
N GLU A 42 -11.34 7.67 0.71
CA GLU A 42 -12.11 8.87 1.05
C GLU A 42 -12.91 9.36 -0.16
N ARG A 43 -12.26 9.48 -1.32
CA ARG A 43 -12.91 9.91 -2.57
C ARG A 43 -13.95 8.89 -3.05
N PHE A 44 -13.65 7.60 -2.97
CA PHE A 44 -14.57 6.52 -3.33
C PHE A 44 -15.87 6.59 -2.52
N ARG A 45 -15.76 6.81 -1.20
CA ARG A 45 -16.90 6.90 -0.27
C ARG A 45 -17.86 8.06 -0.54
N ALA A 46 -17.41 9.10 -1.25
CA ALA A 46 -18.29 10.21 -1.63
C ALA A 46 -19.46 9.79 -2.53
N SER A 47 -19.37 8.62 -3.19
CA SER A 47 -20.40 8.09 -4.09
C SER A 47 -20.80 6.63 -3.79
N HIS A 48 -20.21 6.01 -2.76
CA HIS A 48 -20.43 4.60 -2.43
C HIS A 48 -20.62 4.44 -0.91
N ASP A 49 -21.74 3.86 -0.49
CA ASP A 49 -21.99 3.53 0.92
C ASP A 49 -21.34 2.19 1.30
N VAL A 50 -20.00 2.20 1.37
CA VAL A 50 -19.18 1.03 1.67
C VAL A 50 -18.26 1.33 2.85
N ASP A 51 -18.21 0.42 3.82
CA ASP A 51 -17.22 0.41 4.90
C ASP A 51 -15.92 -0.21 4.36
N VAL A 52 -14.79 0.45 4.60
CA VAL A 52 -13.49 0.00 4.05
C VAL A 52 -12.47 0.07 5.16
N THR A 53 -11.89 -1.07 5.50
CA THR A 53 -10.81 -1.16 6.48
C THR A 53 -9.55 -1.64 5.79
N VAL A 54 -8.41 -1.09 6.20
CA VAL A 54 -7.12 -1.40 5.59
C VAL A 54 -6.14 -1.82 6.66
N SER A 55 -5.37 -2.86 6.37
CA SER A 55 -4.17 -3.24 7.11
C SER A 55 -2.96 -3.02 6.22
N TYR A 56 -1.97 -2.29 6.73
CA TYR A 56 -0.74 -1.98 6.02
C TYR A 56 0.44 -2.82 6.51
N GLY A 57 1.34 -3.16 5.59
CA GLY A 57 2.44 -4.07 5.87
C GLY A 57 3.27 -4.38 4.63
N SER A 58 4.12 -5.40 4.72
CA SER A 58 4.89 -5.85 3.56
C SER A 58 4.03 -6.72 2.64
N SER A 59 4.24 -6.61 1.32
CA SER A 59 3.51 -7.45 0.36
C SER A 59 3.77 -8.93 0.56
N GLY A 60 5.00 -9.35 0.82
CA GLY A 60 5.32 -10.76 1.05
C GLY A 60 4.71 -11.32 2.33
N THR A 61 4.63 -10.50 3.40
CA THR A 61 3.95 -10.89 4.65
C THR A 61 2.46 -11.11 4.40
N PHE A 62 1.80 -10.17 3.71
CA PHE A 62 0.39 -10.36 3.36
C PHE A 62 0.19 -11.53 2.41
N TYR A 63 1.03 -11.70 1.39
CA TYR A 63 0.98 -12.87 0.53
C TYR A 63 1.00 -14.18 1.33
N ALA A 64 1.92 -14.34 2.29
CA ALA A 64 1.98 -15.51 3.16
C ALA A 64 0.71 -15.70 4.01
N GLN A 65 0.11 -14.62 4.51
CA GLN A 65 -1.17 -14.67 5.22
C GLN A 65 -2.33 -15.09 4.29
N LEU A 66 -2.34 -14.59 3.05
CA LEU A 66 -3.36 -14.88 2.05
C LEU A 66 -3.28 -16.32 1.54
N LEU A 67 -2.11 -16.94 1.50
CA LEU A 67 -1.98 -18.39 1.28
C LEU A 67 -2.75 -19.20 2.33
N ASN A 68 -2.86 -18.67 3.55
CA ASN A 68 -3.63 -19.25 4.65
C ASN A 68 -5.05 -18.68 4.76
N GLN A 69 -5.55 -18.04 3.70
CA GLN A 69 -6.90 -17.48 3.61
C GLN A 69 -7.22 -16.46 4.70
N ALA A 70 -6.22 -15.64 5.08
CA ALA A 70 -6.46 -14.52 5.97
C ALA A 70 -7.66 -13.68 5.48
N PRO A 71 -8.50 -13.18 6.40
CA PRO A 71 -9.86 -12.73 6.08
C PRO A 71 -9.86 -11.30 5.50
N PHE A 72 -9.19 -11.12 4.37
CA PHE A 72 -9.22 -9.94 3.52
C PHE A 72 -10.07 -10.20 2.28
N ASP A 73 -10.57 -9.13 1.68
CA ASP A 73 -11.38 -9.16 0.47
C ASP A 73 -10.57 -8.72 -0.76
N MET A 74 -9.63 -7.78 -0.55
CA MET A 74 -8.70 -7.31 -1.59
C MET A 74 -7.26 -7.29 -1.09
N PHE A 75 -6.33 -7.47 -2.01
CA PHE A 75 -4.90 -7.34 -1.78
C PHE A 75 -4.33 -6.29 -2.74
N PHE A 76 -3.55 -5.35 -2.22
CA PHE A 76 -2.78 -4.37 -2.98
C PHE A 76 -1.31 -4.55 -2.65
N SER A 77 -0.51 -4.87 -3.65
CA SER A 77 0.89 -5.23 -3.51
C SER A 77 1.79 -4.25 -4.24
N ALA A 78 2.96 -3.99 -3.64
CA ALA A 78 4.02 -3.19 -4.24
C ALA A 78 4.77 -3.92 -5.38
N ASP A 79 4.35 -5.13 -5.74
CA ASP A 79 4.69 -5.79 -6.99
C ASP A 79 3.47 -6.50 -7.60
N LEU A 80 3.53 -6.80 -8.89
CA LEU A 80 2.47 -7.53 -9.60
C LEU A 80 2.61 -9.06 -9.45
N GLU A 81 3.75 -9.53 -8.96
CA GLU A 81 4.07 -10.95 -8.91
C GLU A 81 3.29 -11.67 -7.81
N TYR A 82 3.13 -11.08 -6.62
CA TYR A 82 2.31 -11.71 -5.56
C TYR A 82 0.83 -11.88 -5.97
N PRO A 83 0.14 -10.86 -6.53
CA PRO A 83 -1.20 -11.05 -7.10
C PRO A 83 -1.28 -12.18 -8.14
N ARG A 84 -0.32 -12.25 -9.06
CA ARG A 84 -0.23 -13.32 -10.08
C ARG A 84 -0.08 -14.69 -9.46
N GLN A 85 0.77 -14.82 -8.45
CA GLN A 85 0.97 -16.09 -7.73
C GLN A 85 -0.28 -16.55 -6.99
N LEU A 86 -1.06 -15.63 -6.41
CA LEU A 86 -2.37 -15.96 -5.81
C LEU A 86 -3.37 -16.41 -6.87
N ALA A 87 -3.40 -15.74 -8.02
CA ALA A 87 -4.26 -16.12 -9.14
C ALA A 87 -3.91 -17.50 -9.71
N ALA A 88 -2.63 -17.78 -9.92
CA ALA A 88 -2.14 -19.09 -10.37
C ALA A 88 -2.50 -20.24 -9.40
N ARG A 89 -2.70 -19.93 -8.11
CA ARG A 89 -3.15 -20.88 -7.08
C ARG A 89 -4.67 -20.96 -6.95
N GLY A 90 -5.42 -20.24 -7.79
CA GLY A 90 -6.89 -20.21 -7.72
C GLY A 90 -7.43 -19.58 -6.43
N LEU A 91 -6.69 -18.63 -5.84
CA LEU A 91 -7.09 -17.92 -4.61
C LEU A 91 -7.78 -16.58 -4.89
N THR A 92 -7.95 -16.22 -6.16
CA THR A 92 -8.56 -14.97 -6.61
C THR A 92 -9.81 -15.25 -7.43
N ILE A 93 -10.69 -14.25 -7.57
CA ILE A 93 -11.80 -14.36 -8.53
C ILE A 93 -11.28 -14.28 -9.97
N ALA A 94 -12.05 -14.81 -10.92
CA ALA A 94 -11.74 -14.66 -12.33
C ALA A 94 -11.61 -13.17 -12.72
N GLN A 95 -10.56 -12.85 -13.48
CA GLN A 95 -10.21 -11.48 -13.84
C GLN A 95 -10.08 -10.54 -12.62
N GLY A 96 -9.67 -11.08 -11.47
CA GLY A 96 -9.51 -10.32 -10.22
C GLY A 96 -8.26 -9.46 -10.17
N GLU A 97 -7.19 -9.86 -10.87
CA GLU A 97 -5.90 -9.16 -10.94
C GLU A 97 -6.01 -7.81 -11.68
N PHE A 98 -5.24 -6.82 -11.23
CA PHE A 98 -5.08 -5.54 -11.91
C PHE A 98 -3.73 -4.90 -11.57
N SER A 99 -3.17 -4.12 -12.50
CA SER A 99 -2.05 -3.22 -12.23
C SER A 99 -2.58 -1.82 -11.98
N TYR A 100 -2.10 -1.13 -10.94
CA TYR A 100 -2.62 0.20 -10.58
C TYR A 100 -1.56 1.30 -10.65
N ALA A 101 -0.28 0.99 -10.44
CA ALA A 101 0.77 1.98 -10.38
C ALA A 101 2.15 1.40 -10.69
N VAL A 102 3.14 2.28 -10.78
CA VAL A 102 4.56 1.95 -10.72
C VAL A 102 5.19 2.72 -9.56
N GLY A 103 5.82 1.98 -8.65
CA GLY A 103 6.50 2.52 -7.47
C GLY A 103 7.83 3.17 -7.80
N ARG A 104 8.27 4.11 -6.95
CA ARG A 104 9.51 4.88 -7.12
C ARG A 104 10.26 4.97 -5.80
N LEU A 105 11.58 4.84 -5.87
CA LEU A 105 12.47 4.89 -4.72
C LEU A 105 13.09 6.27 -4.53
N VAL A 106 13.31 6.65 -3.27
CA VAL A 106 14.12 7.79 -2.90
C VAL A 106 15.18 7.36 -1.87
N VAL A 107 16.33 8.03 -1.89
CA VAL A 107 17.17 8.15 -0.69
C VAL A 107 16.64 9.32 0.14
N TRP A 108 16.49 9.11 1.44
CA TRP A 108 15.79 10.02 2.35
C TRP A 108 16.59 10.20 3.64
N ALA A 109 16.62 11.42 4.15
CA ALA A 109 17.16 11.74 5.47
C ALA A 109 16.32 12.85 6.13
N PRO A 110 16.28 12.92 7.48
CA PRO A 110 15.62 14.02 8.16
C PRO A 110 16.32 15.35 7.82
N ALA A 111 15.59 16.46 7.80
CA ALA A 111 16.15 17.77 7.42
C ALA A 111 17.27 18.25 8.36
N SER A 112 17.29 17.74 9.60
CA SER A 112 18.35 17.96 10.58
C SER A 112 19.61 17.11 10.35
N SER A 113 19.57 16.14 9.43
CA SER A 113 20.72 15.29 9.10
C SER A 113 21.83 16.13 8.44
N PRO A 114 23.10 15.90 8.81
CA PRO A 114 24.23 16.51 8.11
C PRO A 114 24.44 15.89 6.71
N LEU A 115 23.78 14.77 6.40
CA LEU A 115 23.92 14.09 5.11
C LEU A 115 23.29 14.89 3.97
N ASP A 116 24.07 15.11 2.92
CA ASP A 116 23.61 15.77 1.70
C ASP A 116 22.97 14.80 0.71
N VAL A 117 21.86 14.18 1.14
CA VAL A 117 21.10 13.26 0.27
C VAL A 117 20.42 13.97 -0.90
N ALA A 118 20.16 15.28 -0.79
CA ALA A 118 19.44 16.05 -1.82
C ALA A 118 20.31 16.30 -3.07
N HIS A 119 21.62 16.42 -2.91
CA HIS A 119 22.54 16.64 -4.04
C HIS A 119 23.37 15.40 -4.39
N ARG A 120 23.76 14.58 -3.40
CA ARG A 120 24.59 13.39 -3.63
C ARG A 120 23.80 12.09 -3.80
N GLY A 121 22.51 12.08 -3.47
CA GLY A 121 21.66 10.89 -3.60
C GLY A 121 22.23 9.68 -2.86
N LEU A 122 22.26 8.52 -3.53
CA LEU A 122 22.84 7.30 -2.98
C LEU A 122 24.31 7.44 -2.57
N GLN A 123 25.09 8.28 -3.25
CA GLN A 123 26.51 8.50 -2.92
C GLN A 123 26.72 9.23 -1.59
N ALA A 124 25.67 9.84 -1.01
CA ALA A 124 25.72 10.36 0.35
C ALA A 124 25.88 9.23 1.38
N LEU A 125 25.37 8.04 1.09
CA LEU A 125 25.36 6.90 2.03
C LEU A 125 26.75 6.31 2.25
N ALA A 126 27.66 6.50 1.29
CA ALA A 126 29.04 6.02 1.35
C ALA A 126 29.92 6.82 2.33
N ASP A 127 29.40 7.92 2.89
CA ASP A 127 30.12 8.72 3.87
C ASP A 127 30.52 7.89 5.10
N PRO A 128 31.78 7.94 5.57
CA PRO A 128 32.22 7.20 6.75
C PRO A 128 31.41 7.52 8.02
N ALA A 129 30.82 8.71 8.12
CA ALA A 129 29.98 9.11 9.25
C ALA A 129 28.62 8.39 9.29
N VAL A 130 28.19 7.76 8.19
CA VAL A 130 26.96 6.97 8.16
C VAL A 130 27.21 5.65 8.88
N ALA A 131 26.50 5.42 9.98
CA ALA A 131 26.53 4.19 10.75
C ALA A 131 25.45 3.21 10.29
N HIS A 132 24.24 3.70 10.00
CA HIS A 132 23.08 2.89 9.68
C HIS A 132 22.26 3.45 8.52
N VAL A 133 21.85 2.57 7.60
CA VAL A 133 20.93 2.90 6.50
C VAL A 133 19.72 1.99 6.59
N ALA A 134 18.53 2.58 6.76
CA ALA A 134 17.29 1.82 6.84
C ALA A 134 16.77 1.45 5.44
N ILE A 135 16.47 0.17 5.23
CA ILE A 135 15.72 -0.30 4.07
C ILE A 135 14.62 -1.27 4.53
N ALA A 136 13.60 -1.49 3.69
CA ALA A 136 12.64 -2.56 3.98
C ALA A 136 13.34 -3.93 3.84
N ASN A 137 12.90 -4.95 4.58
CA ASN A 137 13.51 -6.28 4.52
C ASN A 137 13.32 -6.87 3.11
N PRO A 138 14.41 -7.10 2.34
CA PRO A 138 14.33 -7.60 0.97
C PRO A 138 13.76 -9.02 0.85
N GLU A 139 13.73 -9.80 1.94
CA GLU A 139 13.17 -11.16 1.93
C GLU A 139 11.67 -11.17 1.57
N HIS A 140 10.95 -10.11 1.92
CA HIS A 140 9.49 -10.06 1.73
C HIS A 140 8.96 -8.71 1.24
N ALA A 141 9.73 -7.62 1.33
CA ALA A 141 9.29 -6.30 0.90
C ALA A 141 9.85 -5.96 -0.50
N PRO A 142 8.98 -5.63 -1.48
CA PRO A 142 9.42 -5.25 -2.83
C PRO A 142 10.35 -4.03 -2.86
N TYR A 143 10.09 -3.01 -2.03
CA TYR A 143 10.99 -1.85 -1.87
C TYR A 143 12.35 -2.22 -1.29
N GLY A 144 12.42 -3.27 -0.46
CA GLY A 144 13.69 -3.79 0.06
C GLY A 144 14.54 -4.38 -1.07
N ARG A 145 13.91 -5.22 -1.90
CA ARG A 145 14.57 -5.80 -3.09
C ARG A 145 15.03 -4.72 -4.07
N ALA A 146 14.19 -3.71 -4.30
CA ALA A 146 14.53 -2.58 -5.16
C ALA A 146 15.68 -1.74 -4.58
N ALA A 147 15.71 -1.51 -3.26
CA ALA A 147 16.80 -0.80 -2.61
C ALA A 147 18.13 -1.56 -2.74
N VAL A 148 18.12 -2.88 -2.51
CA VAL A 148 19.29 -3.74 -2.74
C VAL A 148 19.74 -3.67 -4.20
N ALA A 149 18.82 -3.75 -5.17
CA ALA A 149 19.16 -3.65 -6.58
C ALA A 149 19.80 -2.29 -6.91
N ALA A 150 19.21 -1.18 -6.44
CA ALA A 150 19.75 0.17 -6.62
C ALA A 150 21.16 0.32 -6.03
N LEU A 151 21.38 -0.20 -4.82
CA LEU A 151 22.71 -0.19 -4.18
C LEU A 151 23.74 -1.01 -4.94
N ARG A 152 23.35 -2.14 -5.54
CA ARG A 152 24.23 -2.97 -6.37
C ARG A 152 24.59 -2.25 -7.66
N THR A 153 23.60 -1.65 -8.35
CA THR A 153 23.85 -0.86 -9.55
C THR A 153 24.75 0.35 -9.26
N ALA A 154 24.60 0.96 -8.08
CA ALA A 154 25.45 2.06 -7.63
C ALA A 154 26.87 1.65 -7.24
N GLY A 155 27.18 0.34 -7.15
CA GLY A 155 28.45 -0.16 -6.63
C GLY A 155 28.64 0.04 -5.13
N LEU A 156 27.56 0.31 -4.38
CA LEU A 156 27.61 0.65 -2.95
C LEU A 156 27.20 -0.49 -2.02
N TYR A 157 26.61 -1.56 -2.57
CA TYR A 157 26.00 -2.61 -1.76
C TYR A 157 26.98 -3.26 -0.78
N ASP A 158 28.17 -3.69 -1.23
CA ASP A 158 29.11 -4.42 -0.37
C ASP A 158 29.63 -3.54 0.79
N GLN A 159 29.83 -2.24 0.54
CA GLN A 159 30.21 -1.26 1.57
C GLN A 159 29.07 -1.02 2.59
N LEU A 160 27.82 -0.96 2.11
CA LEU A 160 26.67 -0.61 2.94
C LEU A 160 26.01 -1.81 3.60
N GLN A 161 26.18 -3.02 3.09
CA GLN A 161 25.58 -4.26 3.62
C GLN A 161 25.73 -4.39 5.15
N PRO A 162 26.93 -4.21 5.76
CA PRO A 162 27.06 -4.31 7.22
C PRO A 162 26.37 -3.17 7.99
N LYS A 163 25.98 -2.08 7.32
CA LYS A 163 25.30 -0.91 7.87
C LYS A 163 23.78 -0.95 7.66
N LEU A 164 23.25 -1.94 6.94
CA LEU A 164 21.82 -2.00 6.63
C LEU A 164 21.02 -2.39 7.88
N VAL A 165 20.00 -1.60 8.17
CA VAL A 165 18.99 -1.90 9.17
C VAL A 165 17.68 -2.20 8.45
N TYR A 166 17.09 -3.36 8.74
CA TYR A 166 15.89 -3.82 8.04
C TYR A 166 14.64 -3.50 8.84
N GLY A 167 13.75 -2.68 8.26
CA GLY A 167 12.36 -2.60 8.70
C GLY A 167 11.53 -3.68 8.03
N ASP A 168 10.52 -4.22 8.71
CA ASP A 168 9.57 -5.20 8.17
C ASP A 168 8.91 -4.71 6.86
N ASN A 169 8.74 -3.41 6.71
CA ASN A 169 8.23 -2.83 5.48
C ASN A 169 8.80 -1.43 5.27
N VAL A 170 8.47 -0.82 4.13
CA VAL A 170 9.04 0.47 3.75
C VAL A 170 8.61 1.63 4.65
N ALA A 171 7.43 1.56 5.28
CA ALA A 171 7.01 2.56 6.25
C ALA A 171 7.81 2.46 7.55
N GLN A 172 8.14 1.24 8.00
CA GLN A 172 9.02 1.06 9.16
C GLN A 172 10.46 1.48 8.87
N ALA A 173 10.97 1.23 7.65
CA ALA A 173 12.28 1.75 7.24
C ALA A 173 12.31 3.29 7.27
N LEU A 174 11.25 3.94 6.79
CA LEU A 174 11.10 5.40 6.92
C LEU A 174 11.01 5.83 8.38
N GLN A 175 10.31 5.09 9.24
CA GLN A 175 10.25 5.38 10.67
C GLN A 175 11.64 5.34 11.32
N PHE A 176 12.47 4.34 11.01
CA PHE A 176 13.84 4.25 11.54
C PHE A 176 14.70 5.44 11.12
N ALA A 177 14.65 5.83 9.85
CA ALA A 177 15.36 7.02 9.37
C ALA A 177 14.80 8.31 10.01
N GLY A 178 13.48 8.41 10.17
CA GLY A 178 12.82 9.59 10.71
C GLY A 178 12.99 9.80 12.21
N SER A 179 13.21 8.73 12.97
CA SER A 179 13.51 8.80 14.40
C SER A 179 14.99 8.98 14.71
N GLY A 180 15.87 8.85 13.71
CA GLY A 180 17.33 8.83 13.89
C GLY A 180 17.87 7.47 14.37
N ALA A 181 17.05 6.42 14.40
CA ALA A 181 17.53 5.05 14.60
C ALA A 181 18.39 4.56 13.41
N ALA A 182 18.20 5.15 12.23
CA ALA A 182 19.12 5.10 11.11
C ALA A 182 19.42 6.52 10.61
N ASP A 183 20.61 6.74 10.04
CA ASP A 183 21.06 8.07 9.59
C ASP A 183 20.37 8.52 8.31
N ALA A 184 19.97 7.55 7.49
CA ALA A 184 19.23 7.72 6.25
C ALA A 184 18.39 6.47 5.96
N GLY A 185 17.52 6.54 4.96
CA GLY A 185 16.80 5.38 4.46
C GLY A 185 16.60 5.40 2.95
N ILE A 186 16.42 4.21 2.37
CA ILE A 186 15.94 4.04 0.99
C ILE A 186 14.49 3.59 1.06
N VAL A 187 13.58 4.49 0.65
CA VAL A 187 12.14 4.38 0.93
C VAL A 187 11.29 4.70 -0.29
N ALA A 188 9.98 4.52 -0.17
CA ALA A 188 9.03 4.87 -1.22
C ALA A 188 8.85 6.38 -1.34
N LEU A 189 8.87 6.91 -2.57
CA LEU A 189 8.59 8.32 -2.84
C LEU A 189 7.20 8.73 -2.29
N SER A 190 6.21 7.85 -2.40
CA SER A 190 4.84 8.10 -1.92
C SER A 190 4.77 8.41 -0.44
N LEU A 191 5.65 7.82 0.36
CA LEU A 191 5.75 8.10 1.79
C LEU A 191 6.57 9.35 2.07
N ALA A 192 7.59 9.63 1.27
CA ALA A 192 8.41 10.85 1.38
C ALA A 192 7.63 12.13 1.03
N LEU A 193 6.61 12.03 0.16
CA LEU A 193 5.74 13.16 -0.24
C LEU A 193 4.61 13.47 0.75
N THR A 194 4.52 12.74 1.87
CA THR A 194 3.44 12.92 2.83
C THR A 194 3.47 14.33 3.46
N PRO A 195 2.30 14.99 3.64
CA PRO A 195 2.25 16.36 4.15
C PRO A 195 2.97 16.55 5.50
N SER A 196 2.97 15.54 6.36
CA SER A 196 3.64 15.54 7.67
C SER A 196 5.16 15.60 7.58
N LEU A 197 5.75 15.23 6.43
CA LEU A 197 7.20 15.26 6.17
C LEU A 197 7.64 16.45 5.33
N LYS A 198 6.70 17.27 4.86
CA LYS A 198 7.01 18.51 4.12
C LYS A 198 7.92 19.39 4.97
N ASN A 199 9.05 19.82 4.40
CA ASN A 199 10.11 20.61 5.05
C ASN A 199 10.83 19.92 6.23
N ARG A 200 10.49 18.68 6.58
CA ARG A 200 11.14 17.91 7.65
C ARG A 200 12.11 16.85 7.13
N ALA A 201 12.25 16.76 5.82
CA ALA A 201 13.07 15.78 5.15
C ALA A 201 13.81 16.39 3.96
N ARG A 202 14.94 15.78 3.64
CA ARG A 202 15.63 15.91 2.36
C ARG A 202 15.59 14.55 1.69
N TRP A 203 15.39 14.55 0.38
CA TRP A 203 15.40 13.32 -0.39
C TRP A 203 15.83 13.60 -1.82
N MET A 204 16.32 12.55 -2.47
CA MET A 204 16.59 12.52 -3.89
C MET A 204 16.02 11.23 -4.45
N GLU A 205 15.31 11.32 -5.56
CA GLU A 205 14.81 10.16 -6.26
C GLU A 205 15.97 9.34 -6.82
N ILE A 206 15.87 8.02 -6.65
CA ILE A 206 16.80 7.08 -7.26
C ILE A 206 16.35 6.87 -8.70
N PRO A 207 17.21 7.11 -9.70
CA PRO A 207 16.89 6.89 -11.11
C PRO A 207 16.28 5.51 -11.38
N ILE A 208 15.22 5.48 -12.18
CA ILE A 208 14.39 4.28 -12.39
C ILE A 208 15.11 3.14 -13.13
N ASP A 209 16.22 3.44 -13.81
CA ASP A 209 17.10 2.47 -14.46
C ASP A 209 18.06 1.78 -13.48
N MET A 210 18.12 2.21 -12.21
CA MET A 210 18.98 1.59 -11.20
C MET A 210 18.38 0.36 -10.53
N TYR A 211 17.08 0.10 -10.70
CA TYR A 211 16.38 -1.03 -10.09
C TYR A 211 15.28 -1.55 -11.02
N PRO A 212 14.84 -2.82 -10.86
CA PRO A 212 13.74 -3.35 -11.67
C PRO A 212 12.47 -2.50 -11.54
N ARG A 213 11.80 -2.23 -12.67
CA ARG A 213 10.55 -1.46 -12.71
C ARG A 213 9.51 -2.08 -11.77
N MET A 214 9.06 -1.29 -10.80
CA MET A 214 8.17 -1.75 -9.74
C MET A 214 6.69 -1.62 -10.13
N VAL A 215 6.24 -2.40 -11.10
CA VAL A 215 4.80 -2.47 -11.43
C VAL A 215 4.05 -3.04 -10.24
N GLN A 216 3.12 -2.26 -9.70
CA GLN A 216 2.31 -2.62 -8.54
C GLN A 216 0.95 -3.13 -8.98
N GLY A 217 0.45 -4.11 -8.25
CA GLY A 217 -0.78 -4.79 -8.62
C GLY A 217 -1.63 -5.14 -7.42
N GLY A 218 -2.89 -5.42 -7.69
CA GLY A 218 -3.81 -5.94 -6.71
C GLY A 218 -4.65 -7.07 -7.25
N THR A 219 -5.41 -7.69 -6.37
CA THR A 219 -6.40 -8.69 -6.73
C THR A 219 -7.57 -8.69 -5.76
N ILE A 220 -8.72 -9.16 -6.24
CA ILE A 220 -9.87 -9.51 -5.41
C ILE A 220 -9.79 -11.00 -5.08
N LEU A 221 -9.92 -11.33 -3.80
CA LEU A 221 -9.76 -12.70 -3.29
C LEU A 221 -11.04 -13.51 -3.49
N LYS A 222 -10.92 -14.83 -3.67
CA LYS A 222 -12.08 -15.70 -3.94
C LYS A 222 -13.10 -15.74 -2.79
N TRP A 223 -12.65 -15.44 -1.58
CA TRP A 223 -13.46 -15.41 -0.34
C TRP A 223 -13.84 -13.99 0.07
N ALA A 224 -13.73 -13.01 -0.85
CA ALA A 224 -14.21 -11.66 -0.61
C ALA A 224 -15.69 -11.70 -0.20
N ALA A 225 -16.02 -11.09 0.93
CA ALA A 225 -17.37 -11.08 1.47
C ALA A 225 -18.36 -10.36 0.54
N ASP A 226 -17.89 -9.31 -0.13
CA ASP A 226 -18.64 -8.56 -1.15
C ASP A 226 -17.75 -8.31 -2.38
N ALA A 227 -17.84 -9.22 -3.35
CA ALA A 227 -17.07 -9.13 -4.58
C ALA A 227 -17.54 -7.99 -5.50
N GLU A 228 -18.77 -7.50 -5.37
CA GLU A 228 -19.28 -6.38 -6.18
C GLU A 228 -18.70 -5.07 -5.66
N ALA A 229 -18.76 -4.84 -4.34
CA ALA A 229 -18.12 -3.68 -3.72
C ALA A 229 -16.60 -3.65 -4.00
N ALA A 230 -15.93 -4.80 -3.93
CA ALA A 230 -14.51 -4.91 -4.27
C ALA A 230 -14.22 -4.58 -5.75
N ARG A 231 -15.09 -5.00 -6.69
CA ARG A 231 -14.98 -4.63 -8.10
C ARG A 231 -15.19 -3.14 -8.32
N SER A 232 -16.12 -2.52 -7.61
CA SER A 232 -16.36 -1.07 -7.66
C SER A 232 -15.17 -0.27 -7.15
N LEU A 233 -14.56 -0.68 -6.03
CA LEU A 233 -13.34 -0.04 -5.53
C LEU A 233 -12.18 -0.20 -6.52
N ARG A 234 -11.97 -1.40 -7.07
CA ARG A 234 -10.97 -1.62 -8.13
C ARG A 234 -11.23 -0.70 -9.33
N ALA A 235 -12.45 -0.63 -9.82
CA ALA A 235 -12.82 0.22 -10.96
C ALA A 235 -12.54 1.69 -10.66
N PHE A 236 -12.84 2.15 -9.45
CA PHE A 236 -12.52 3.50 -9.00
C PHE A 236 -11.02 3.77 -8.98
N VAL A 237 -10.21 2.88 -8.39
CA VAL A 237 -8.73 3.03 -8.37
C VAL A 237 -8.16 3.15 -9.79
N LEU A 238 -8.70 2.40 -10.74
CA LEU A 238 -8.26 2.40 -12.14
C LEU A 238 -8.85 3.54 -12.98
N SER A 239 -9.84 4.27 -12.47
CA SER A 239 -10.49 5.39 -13.15
C SER A 239 -9.57 6.61 -13.29
N ALA A 240 -10.00 7.62 -14.04
CA ALA A 240 -9.25 8.88 -14.19
C ALA A 240 -9.01 9.57 -12.84
N ASP A 241 -10.03 9.62 -11.97
CA ASP A 241 -9.93 10.21 -10.62
C ASP A 241 -8.93 9.43 -9.76
N GLY A 242 -9.01 8.09 -9.76
CA GLY A 242 -8.10 7.24 -8.99
C GLY A 242 -6.65 7.36 -9.47
N ARG A 243 -6.43 7.33 -10.79
CA ARG A 243 -5.12 7.54 -11.41
C ARG A 243 -4.56 8.95 -11.13
N ALA A 244 -5.41 9.97 -11.04
CA ALA A 244 -4.98 11.32 -10.69
C ALA A 244 -4.47 11.39 -9.24
N ILE A 245 -5.19 10.75 -8.30
CA ILE A 245 -4.76 10.65 -6.89
C ILE A 245 -3.42 9.91 -6.80
N LEU A 246 -3.26 8.76 -7.45
CA LEU A 246 -1.99 8.01 -7.44
C LEU A 246 -0.81 8.87 -7.92
N LYS A 247 -0.98 9.64 -9.00
CA LYS A 247 0.06 10.56 -9.49
C LYS A 247 0.40 11.67 -8.48
N GLN A 248 -0.60 12.21 -7.78
CA GLN A 248 -0.38 13.23 -6.75
C GLN A 248 0.50 12.70 -5.61
N TYR A 249 0.38 11.42 -5.28
CA TYR A 249 1.23 10.73 -4.31
C TYR A 249 2.51 10.15 -4.91
N GLY A 250 2.91 10.61 -6.09
CA GLY A 250 4.21 10.32 -6.66
C GLY A 250 4.32 8.98 -7.39
N PHE A 251 3.23 8.25 -7.61
CA PHE A 251 3.26 7.05 -8.44
C PHE A 251 3.26 7.38 -9.93
N PHE A 252 3.93 6.56 -10.73
CA PHE A 252 3.68 6.51 -12.18
C PHE A 252 2.51 5.57 -12.50
N LEU A 253 1.97 5.65 -13.71
CA LEU A 253 0.90 4.76 -14.16
C LEU A 253 1.52 3.53 -14.85
N PRO A 254 0.84 2.37 -14.86
CA PRO A 254 1.39 1.17 -15.51
C PRO A 254 1.72 1.37 -17.00
N ASP A 255 0.95 2.21 -17.67
CA ASP A 255 1.02 2.49 -19.12
C ASP A 255 1.95 3.65 -19.48
N SER A 256 2.60 4.29 -18.49
CA SER A 256 3.55 5.39 -18.70
C SER A 256 5.00 4.94 -18.75
#